data_AF-Q1Q9T4-F1
#
_entry.id   AF-Q1Q9T4-F1
#
_cell.length_a   1.000
_cell.length_b   1.000
_cell.length_c   1.000
_cell.angle_alpha   90.00
_cell.angle_beta   90.00
_cell.angle_gamma   90.00
#
_symmetry.space_group_name_H-M   'P 1'
#
loop_
_entity.id
_entity.type
_entity.pdbx_description
1 polymer ?
#
loop_
_entity_poly.entity_id
_entity_poly.type
_entity_poly.pdbx_seq_one_letter_code
_entity_poly.pdbx_strand_id
1 'polypeptide(L)'
;MYITLYDKSHFDRFSLVITQIMGHHMRKDAVSKNINITSQTSIKKKQFTEVGDMNECKTALEIMRRNKNTIEASLAFHNNVEKMKKEFVGKLKLDLYLNAKSYPQKLILRNMKVDNKYEKFSFGSIENIGIICFEFQDYYNKPSLGVRFLGKFRHSEFASEHKSRIKSLLNENIKNKQFESSSWWPAKDKFEPFDWRSSSKPWQMMKDDTMAIKILDEVLEIYKVLIENGYEIT
;
A
#
# COMPACT_ATOMS: atom_id res chain seq x y z
N MET A 1 -38.90 -8.08 -11.79
CA MET A 1 -38.05 -7.16 -11.00
C MET A 1 -36.75 -7.89 -10.73
N TYR A 2 -35.67 -7.49 -11.39
CA TYR A 2 -34.42 -8.25 -11.53
C TYR A 2 -33.57 -8.21 -10.26
N ILE A 3 -33.21 -9.39 -9.74
CA ILE A 3 -32.14 -9.57 -8.74
C ILE A 3 -30.87 -9.89 -9.53
N THR A 4 -29.93 -8.95 -9.61
CA THR A 4 -28.56 -9.24 -10.05
C THR A 4 -27.72 -9.63 -8.84
N LEU A 5 -27.60 -10.93 -8.62
CA LEU A 5 -26.54 -11.55 -7.83
C LEU A 5 -25.23 -11.38 -8.61
N TYR A 6 -24.48 -10.31 -8.33
CA TYR A 6 -23.09 -10.21 -8.76
C TYR A 6 -22.16 -10.73 -7.66
N ASP A 7 -21.35 -11.69 -8.08
CA ASP A 7 -20.47 -12.56 -7.33
C ASP A 7 -19.58 -11.84 -6.31
N LYS A 8 -19.49 -12.46 -5.12
CA LYS A 8 -18.38 -12.26 -4.17
C LYS A 8 -17.06 -12.40 -4.94
N SER A 9 -16.22 -11.39 -4.82
CA SER A 9 -15.05 -11.20 -5.66
C SER A 9 -14.19 -12.47 -5.73
N HIS A 10 -13.75 -12.82 -6.94
CA HIS A 10 -12.76 -13.85 -7.20
C HIS A 10 -11.42 -13.60 -6.48
N PHE A 11 -11.22 -12.45 -5.82
CA PHE A 11 -10.04 -12.16 -5.03
C PHE A 11 -10.14 -12.78 -3.63
N ASP A 12 -11.31 -12.67 -2.99
CA ASP A 12 -11.54 -13.11 -1.61
C ASP A 12 -11.46 -14.64 -1.47
N ARG A 13 -11.99 -15.39 -2.46
CA ARG A 13 -11.92 -16.85 -2.45
C ARG A 13 -10.49 -17.39 -2.64
N PHE A 14 -9.61 -16.65 -3.30
CA PHE A 14 -8.26 -17.13 -3.64
C PHE A 14 -7.21 -16.79 -2.59
N SER A 15 -7.37 -15.69 -1.84
CA SER A 15 -6.56 -15.40 -0.66
C SER A 15 -6.63 -16.56 0.35
N LEU A 16 -7.84 -17.08 0.58
CA LEU A 16 -8.08 -18.21 1.48
C LEU A 16 -7.41 -19.51 1.01
N VAL A 17 -7.42 -19.76 -0.31
CA VAL A 17 -6.83 -20.96 -0.93
C VAL A 17 -5.29 -20.93 -0.84
N ILE A 18 -4.65 -19.78 -1.07
CA ILE A 18 -3.18 -19.66 -0.91
C ILE A 18 -2.78 -19.93 0.55
N THR A 19 -3.51 -19.39 1.53
CA THR A 19 -3.24 -19.65 2.95
C THR A 19 -3.43 -21.12 3.32
N GLN A 20 -4.45 -21.78 2.76
CA GLN A 20 -4.69 -23.22 2.97
C GLN A 20 -3.62 -24.11 2.32
N ILE A 21 -3.18 -23.79 1.10
CA ILE A 21 -2.13 -24.53 0.38
C ILE A 21 -0.80 -24.41 1.12
N MET A 22 -0.42 -23.21 1.57
CA MET A 22 0.82 -23.00 2.33
C MET A 22 0.77 -23.58 3.75
N GLY A 23 -0.40 -23.61 4.40
CA GLY A 23 -0.57 -24.22 5.72
C GLY A 23 -0.50 -25.76 5.69
N HIS A 24 -0.92 -26.39 4.59
CA HIS A 24 -0.88 -27.85 4.44
C HIS A 24 0.48 -28.40 3.99
N HIS A 25 1.33 -27.61 3.35
CA HIS A 25 2.63 -28.07 2.81
C HIS A 25 3.74 -28.27 3.86
N MET A 26 3.49 -27.95 5.14
CA MET A 26 4.44 -28.24 6.23
C MET A 26 4.35 -29.68 6.77
N ARG A 27 3.62 -30.59 6.13
CA ARG A 27 3.62 -32.02 6.47
C ARG A 27 3.62 -32.92 5.23
N LYS A 28 4.70 -33.70 5.13
CA LYS A 28 4.91 -34.97 4.39
C LYS A 28 5.52 -34.88 2.98
N ASP A 29 6.81 -35.17 2.96
CA ASP A 29 7.58 -36.10 2.12
C ASP A 29 7.08 -36.55 0.73
N ALA A 30 8.05 -36.45 -0.19
CA ALA A 30 8.49 -37.44 -1.18
C ALA A 30 7.57 -37.88 -2.34
N VAL A 31 8.09 -37.70 -3.56
CA VAL A 31 8.40 -38.74 -4.59
C VAL A 31 8.34 -38.11 -6.00
N SER A 32 9.32 -38.51 -6.82
CA SER A 32 9.65 -38.09 -8.18
C SER A 32 8.61 -38.42 -9.26
N LYS A 33 8.61 -37.67 -10.38
CA LYS A 33 8.76 -38.18 -11.76
C LYS A 33 8.74 -37.08 -12.84
N ASN A 34 9.63 -37.27 -13.82
CA ASN A 34 9.83 -36.51 -15.07
C ASN A 34 8.56 -36.38 -15.94
N ILE A 35 8.38 -35.23 -16.61
CA ILE A 35 7.63 -35.15 -17.88
C ILE A 35 8.32 -34.18 -18.85
N ASN A 36 8.65 -34.71 -20.02
CA ASN A 36 9.18 -34.05 -21.21
C ASN A 36 8.00 -33.54 -22.05
N ILE A 37 7.95 -32.27 -22.50
CA ILE A 37 6.92 -31.81 -23.44
C ILE A 37 7.55 -30.94 -24.54
N THR A 38 7.57 -31.51 -25.74
CA THR A 38 7.72 -30.82 -27.02
C THR A 38 6.33 -30.63 -27.63
N SER A 39 5.95 -29.42 -28.05
CA SER A 39 5.22 -29.13 -29.30
C SER A 39 4.79 -27.66 -29.40
N GLN A 40 4.97 -27.13 -30.61
CA GLN A 40 4.74 -25.77 -31.06
C GLN A 40 3.24 -25.45 -31.22
N THR A 41 2.86 -24.17 -31.12
CA THR A 41 1.81 -23.59 -31.97
C THR A 41 2.00 -22.08 -32.09
N SER A 42 1.96 -21.63 -33.34
CA SER A 42 2.20 -20.28 -33.84
C SER A 42 0.99 -19.36 -33.65
N ILE A 43 1.20 -18.16 -33.08
CA ILE A 43 0.17 -17.10 -33.02
C ILE A 43 0.73 -15.83 -33.67
N LYS A 44 0.01 -15.37 -34.71
CA LYS A 44 0.26 -14.16 -35.51
C LYS A 44 0.26 -12.91 -34.62
N LYS A 45 1.32 -12.10 -34.74
CA LYS A 45 1.41 -10.74 -34.21
C LYS A 45 0.44 -9.81 -34.95
N LYS A 46 -0.39 -9.07 -34.21
CA LYS A 46 -0.98 -7.80 -34.67
C LYS A 46 -0.76 -6.74 -33.60
N GLN A 47 -0.21 -5.61 -34.06
CA GLN A 47 0.38 -4.50 -33.30
C GLN A 47 -0.66 -3.74 -32.47
N PHE A 48 -0.32 -3.41 -31.22
CA PHE A 48 -0.56 -2.09 -30.61
C PHE A 48 0.59 -1.78 -29.65
N THR A 49 1.19 -0.62 -29.86
CA THR A 49 2.34 -0.04 -29.17
C THR A 49 1.98 0.52 -27.79
N GLU A 50 2.96 0.53 -26.89
CA GLU A 50 2.96 1.10 -25.51
C GLU A 50 2.15 0.39 -24.43
N VAL A 51 2.36 -0.92 -24.28
CA VAL A 51 2.05 -1.65 -23.02
C VAL A 51 3.05 -2.81 -22.86
N GLY A 52 4.31 -2.50 -22.56
CA GLY A 52 5.38 -3.51 -22.48
C GLY A 52 5.17 -4.55 -21.37
N ASP A 53 4.72 -4.12 -20.19
CA ASP A 53 4.69 -4.98 -18.99
C ASP A 53 3.33 -5.64 -18.70
N MET A 54 2.21 -5.00 -19.10
CA MET A 54 0.87 -5.56 -18.87
C MET A 54 0.58 -6.76 -19.78
N ASN A 55 1.29 -6.88 -20.90
CA ASN A 55 1.14 -7.99 -21.84
C ASN A 55 1.80 -9.28 -21.32
N GLU A 56 2.92 -9.15 -20.59
CA GLU A 56 3.57 -10.28 -19.90
C GLU A 56 2.72 -10.79 -18.74
N CYS A 57 2.11 -9.88 -17.95
CA CYS A 57 1.19 -10.26 -16.88
C CYS A 57 -0.06 -11.00 -17.40
N LYS A 58 -0.62 -10.56 -18.54
CA LYS A 58 -1.74 -11.27 -19.21
C LYS A 58 -1.32 -12.66 -19.68
N THR A 59 -0.15 -12.77 -20.28
CA THR A 59 0.39 -14.05 -20.77
C THR A 59 0.62 -15.03 -19.61
N ALA A 60 1.16 -14.53 -18.50
CA ALA A 60 1.35 -15.33 -17.29
C ALA A 60 0.00 -15.80 -16.71
N LEU A 61 -1.00 -14.91 -16.63
CA LEU A 61 -2.36 -15.28 -16.19
C LEU A 61 -3.03 -16.33 -17.09
N GLU A 62 -2.81 -16.27 -18.40
CA GLU A 62 -3.30 -17.30 -19.33
C GLU A 62 -2.60 -18.65 -19.16
N ILE A 63 -1.28 -18.66 -18.91
CA ILE A 63 -0.50 -19.86 -18.59
C ILE A 63 -0.99 -20.48 -17.26
N MET A 64 -1.26 -19.66 -16.24
CA MET A 64 -1.79 -20.11 -14.95
C MET A 64 -3.21 -20.68 -15.05
N ARG A 65 -4.07 -20.13 -15.93
CA ARG A 65 -5.40 -20.70 -16.19
C ARG A 65 -5.32 -22.11 -16.79
N ARG A 66 -4.27 -22.40 -17.55
CA ARG A 66 -4.06 -23.71 -18.20
C ARG A 66 -3.35 -24.73 -17.30
N ASN A 67 -2.50 -24.29 -16.36
CA ASN A 67 -1.72 -25.16 -15.46
C ASN A 67 -1.81 -24.75 -13.99
N LYS A 68 -3.02 -24.76 -13.41
CA LYS A 68 -3.28 -24.36 -12.00
C LYS A 68 -2.55 -25.17 -10.92
N ASN A 69 -1.95 -26.32 -11.27
CA ASN A 69 -1.52 -27.33 -10.30
C ASN A 69 0.01 -27.48 -10.17
N THR A 70 0.82 -26.58 -10.74
CA THR A 70 2.28 -26.65 -10.58
C THR A 70 2.83 -25.55 -9.68
N ILE A 71 3.94 -25.84 -9.00
CA ILE A 71 4.64 -24.90 -8.12
C ILE A 71 5.14 -23.70 -8.94
N GLU A 72 5.62 -23.95 -10.16
CA GLU A 72 6.12 -22.92 -11.08
C GLU A 72 5.03 -21.92 -11.46
N ALA A 73 3.81 -22.40 -11.77
CA ALA A 73 2.69 -21.51 -12.09
C ALA A 73 2.30 -20.63 -10.88
N SER A 74 2.37 -21.20 -9.67
CA SER A 74 2.09 -20.47 -8.43
C SER A 74 3.16 -19.41 -8.12
N LEU A 75 4.44 -19.75 -8.31
CA LEU A 75 5.57 -18.82 -8.16
C LEU A 75 5.49 -17.68 -9.18
N ALA A 76 5.21 -17.99 -10.45
CA ALA A 76 5.02 -16.99 -11.48
C ALA A 76 3.85 -16.04 -11.16
N PHE A 77 2.75 -16.56 -10.60
CA PHE A 77 1.63 -15.72 -10.19
C PHE A 77 2.01 -14.77 -9.06
N HIS A 78 2.64 -15.31 -8.01
CA HIS A 78 3.10 -14.51 -6.87
C HIS A 78 4.01 -13.37 -7.32
N ASN A 79 5.01 -13.67 -8.15
CA ASN A 79 5.95 -12.66 -8.65
C ASN A 79 5.26 -11.57 -9.47
N ASN A 80 4.29 -11.94 -10.33
CA ASN A 80 3.52 -10.95 -11.09
C ASN A 80 2.64 -10.07 -10.20
N VAL A 81 2.03 -10.65 -9.16
CA VAL A 81 1.26 -9.88 -8.18
C VAL A 81 2.14 -8.87 -7.46
N GLU A 82 3.35 -9.27 -7.03
CA GLU A 82 4.30 -8.35 -6.40
C GLU A 82 4.77 -7.24 -7.35
N LYS A 83 5.01 -7.56 -8.63
CA LYS A 83 5.33 -6.56 -9.66
C LYS A 83 4.19 -5.54 -9.83
N MET A 84 2.94 -6.00 -9.96
CA MET A 84 1.78 -5.11 -10.06
C MET A 84 1.62 -4.20 -8.83
N LYS A 85 1.84 -4.73 -7.61
CA LYS A 85 1.78 -3.90 -6.40
C LYS A 85 2.83 -2.78 -6.43
N LYS A 86 4.06 -3.07 -6.86
CA LYS A 86 5.12 -2.08 -7.03
C LYS A 86 4.72 -1.00 -8.05
N GLU A 87 4.13 -1.40 -9.18
CA GLU A 87 3.62 -0.46 -10.18
C GLU A 87 2.51 0.44 -9.64
N PHE A 88 1.54 -0.12 -8.91
CA PHE A 88 0.46 0.66 -8.28
C PHE A 88 0.99 1.68 -7.27
N VAL A 89 1.94 1.28 -6.42
CA VAL A 89 2.56 2.19 -5.44
C VAL A 89 3.43 3.24 -6.14
N GLY A 90 4.11 2.88 -7.24
CA GLY A 90 4.82 3.82 -8.10
C GLY A 90 3.90 4.86 -8.73
N LYS A 91 2.72 4.43 -9.20
CA LYS A 91 1.66 5.33 -9.68
C LYS A 91 1.14 6.24 -8.57
N LEU A 92 0.80 5.69 -7.40
CA LEU A 92 0.33 6.46 -6.24
C LEU A 92 1.33 7.56 -5.86
N LYS A 93 2.64 7.26 -5.90
CA LYS A 93 3.69 8.24 -5.66
C LYS A 93 3.62 9.41 -6.64
N LEU A 94 3.44 9.13 -7.94
CA LEU A 94 3.29 10.15 -8.98
C LEU A 94 2.01 10.96 -8.76
N ASP A 95 0.90 10.30 -8.47
CA ASP A 95 -0.39 10.95 -8.25
C ASP A 95 -0.34 11.87 -7.03
N LEU A 96 0.28 11.45 -5.93
CA LEU A 96 0.50 12.31 -4.76
C LEU A 96 1.30 13.57 -5.14
N TYR A 97 2.35 13.41 -5.94
CA TYR A 97 3.18 14.53 -6.41
C TYR A 97 2.43 15.51 -7.31
N LEU A 98 1.61 15.01 -8.23
CA LEU A 98 0.83 15.84 -9.14
C LEU A 98 -0.29 16.56 -8.40
N ASN A 99 -1.03 15.84 -7.55
CA ASN A 99 -2.18 16.39 -6.84
C ASN A 99 -1.78 17.33 -5.69
N ALA A 100 -0.64 17.13 -5.02
CA ALA A 100 -0.22 18.04 -3.94
C ALA A 100 -0.01 19.49 -4.42
N LYS A 101 0.27 19.71 -5.71
CA LYS A 101 0.43 21.05 -6.29
C LYS A 101 -0.85 21.87 -6.31
N SER A 102 -2.02 21.23 -6.30
CA SER A 102 -3.31 21.93 -6.30
C SER A 102 -3.80 22.28 -4.90
N TYR A 103 -3.07 21.89 -3.84
CA TYR A 103 -3.47 22.18 -2.46
C TYR A 103 -3.00 23.57 -2.03
N PRO A 104 -3.82 24.35 -1.29
CA PRO A 104 -3.51 25.73 -0.92
C PRO A 104 -2.28 25.83 -0.01
N GLN A 105 -2.19 24.91 0.95
CA GLN A 105 -0.99 24.66 1.71
C GLN A 105 -0.04 23.88 0.78
N LYS A 106 1.12 24.46 0.46
CA LYS A 106 2.15 23.79 -0.35
C LYS A 106 2.67 22.56 0.41
N LEU A 107 1.95 21.44 0.35
CA LEU A 107 2.32 20.18 0.98
C LEU A 107 3.69 19.76 0.42
N ILE A 108 4.66 19.58 1.32
CA ILE A 108 6.06 19.37 0.93
C ILE A 108 6.33 17.88 0.89
N LEU A 109 6.20 17.30 -0.31
CA LEU A 109 6.49 15.89 -0.52
C LEU A 109 7.99 15.62 -0.48
N ARG A 110 8.43 14.85 0.52
CA ARG A 110 9.84 14.45 0.71
C ARG A 110 10.00 12.93 0.79
N ASN A 111 11.16 12.45 0.35
CA ASN A 111 11.67 11.09 0.57
C ASN A 111 10.65 9.96 0.32
N MET A 112 10.43 9.67 -0.95
CA MET A 112 9.57 8.58 -1.42
C MET A 112 10.47 7.42 -1.94
N LYS A 113 10.95 6.57 -1.03
CA LYS A 113 11.82 5.43 -1.40
C LYS A 113 10.99 4.18 -1.59
N VAL A 114 10.80 3.77 -2.85
CA VAL A 114 10.08 2.55 -3.26
C VAL A 114 10.87 1.29 -2.88
N ASP A 115 10.18 0.22 -2.49
CA ASP A 115 10.70 -1.13 -2.22
C ASP A 115 11.29 -1.35 -0.80
N ASN A 116 10.59 -0.84 0.22
CA ASN A 116 10.89 -1.12 1.63
C ASN A 116 9.68 -1.72 2.35
N LYS A 117 9.92 -2.59 3.34
CA LYS A 117 8.90 -3.09 4.28
C LYS A 117 8.07 -1.93 4.86
N TYR A 118 8.74 -0.81 5.16
CA TYR A 118 8.16 0.43 5.66
C TYR A 118 8.25 1.56 4.64
N GLU A 119 7.83 1.26 3.41
CA GLU A 119 7.60 2.26 2.37
C GLU A 119 6.82 3.46 2.93
N LYS A 120 7.26 4.68 2.66
CA LYS A 120 6.64 5.90 3.19
C LYS A 120 6.65 7.07 2.23
N PHE A 121 5.64 7.90 2.37
CA PHE A 121 5.51 9.22 1.75
C PHE A 121 5.48 10.28 2.84
N SER A 122 6.40 11.25 2.79
CA SER A 122 6.50 12.31 3.80
C SER A 122 5.97 13.62 3.23
N PHE A 123 5.24 14.42 4.02
CA PHE A 123 4.50 15.60 3.57
C PHE A 123 4.94 16.92 4.26
N GLY A 124 5.79 16.82 5.28
CA GLY A 124 6.32 17.96 6.02
C GLY A 124 7.12 17.51 7.23
N SER A 125 8.00 18.37 7.74
CA SER A 125 8.82 18.13 8.93
C SER A 125 8.49 19.15 10.01
N ILE A 126 8.31 18.66 11.23
CA ILE A 126 8.11 19.47 12.44
C ILE A 126 9.45 19.57 13.14
N GLU A 127 9.92 20.79 13.36
CA GLU A 127 11.23 21.03 13.97
C GLU A 127 11.33 20.31 15.32
N ASN A 128 12.50 19.73 15.58
CA ASN A 128 12.81 19.03 16.83
C ASN A 128 11.91 17.83 17.20
N ILE A 129 11.04 17.40 16.29
CA ILE A 129 10.08 16.31 16.55
C ILE A 129 10.15 15.25 15.47
N GLY A 130 9.68 15.55 14.26
CA GLY A 130 9.21 14.48 13.39
C GLY A 130 8.83 14.89 11.98
N ILE A 131 8.20 13.96 11.29
CA ILE A 131 7.66 14.12 9.95
C ILE A 131 6.19 13.73 9.93
N ILE A 132 5.39 14.47 9.17
CA ILE A 132 4.04 14.04 8.79
C ILE A 132 4.21 13.05 7.64
N CYS A 133 3.75 11.81 7.82
CA CYS A 133 3.93 10.79 6.80
C CYS A 133 2.82 9.74 6.76
N PHE A 134 2.60 9.22 5.56
CA PHE A 134 1.89 7.99 5.28
C PHE A 134 2.93 6.87 5.15
N GLU A 135 2.85 5.84 5.98
CA GLU A 135 3.83 4.74 6.01
C GLU A 135 3.12 3.38 6.06
N PHE A 136 3.48 2.49 5.14
CA PHE A 136 3.07 1.09 5.21
C PHE A 136 3.75 0.40 6.37
N GLN A 137 3.00 -0.32 7.20
CA GLN A 137 3.57 -1.04 8.33
C GLN A 137 3.98 -2.48 7.98
N ASP A 138 3.70 -2.95 6.75
CA ASP A 138 3.98 -4.32 6.32
C ASP A 138 3.93 -4.53 4.78
N TYR A 139 5.00 -4.22 4.04
CA TYR A 139 5.13 -4.43 2.57
C TYR A 139 3.85 -4.08 1.78
N TYR A 140 3.58 -2.77 1.66
CA TYR A 140 2.37 -2.22 1.04
C TYR A 140 1.05 -2.59 1.73
N ASN A 141 1.11 -3.04 2.99
CA ASN A 141 -0.05 -3.29 3.83
C ASN A 141 -0.06 -2.44 5.09
N LYS A 142 -1.24 -2.38 5.72
CA LYS A 142 -1.45 -1.78 7.04
C LYS A 142 -0.94 -0.34 7.10
N PRO A 143 -1.36 0.54 6.19
CA PRO A 143 -0.87 1.91 6.18
C PRO A 143 -1.25 2.63 7.47
N SER A 144 -0.35 3.49 7.93
CA SER A 144 -0.59 4.42 9.03
C SER A 144 -0.29 5.84 8.55
N LEU A 145 -1.08 6.78 9.04
CA LEU A 145 -0.93 8.20 8.72
C LEU A 145 -0.81 8.98 10.02
N GLY A 146 0.13 9.93 10.09
CA GLY A 146 0.30 10.75 11.27
C GLY A 146 1.67 11.40 11.36
N VAL A 147 2.08 11.73 12.58
CA VAL A 147 3.41 12.26 12.88
C VAL A 147 4.29 11.11 13.35
N ARG A 148 5.44 10.93 12.69
CA ARG A 148 6.49 9.99 13.06
C ARG A 148 7.71 10.74 13.57
N PHE A 149 8.33 10.29 14.66
CA PHE A 149 9.59 10.87 15.12
C PHE A 149 10.69 10.75 14.07
N LEU A 150 11.55 11.78 14.00
CA LEU A 150 12.88 11.59 13.44
C LEU A 150 13.72 10.78 14.43
N GLY A 151 14.59 9.91 13.93
CA GLY A 151 15.29 8.90 14.74
C GLY A 151 16.05 9.44 15.94
N LYS A 152 16.56 10.67 15.87
CA LYS A 152 17.28 11.33 16.97
C LYS A 152 16.36 11.86 18.09
N PHE A 153 15.10 12.17 17.78
CA PHE A 153 14.16 12.75 18.74
C PHE A 153 13.29 11.73 19.47
N ARG A 154 13.18 10.49 18.94
CA ARG A 154 12.36 9.44 19.56
C ARG A 154 12.79 9.04 20.98
N HIS A 155 14.06 9.28 21.31
CA HIS A 155 14.70 8.97 22.60
C HIS A 155 15.11 10.23 23.36
N SER A 156 14.66 11.40 22.90
CA SER A 156 14.88 12.65 23.64
C SER A 156 14.05 12.66 24.93
N GLU A 157 14.46 13.47 25.91
CA GLU A 157 13.69 13.71 27.13
C GLU A 157 12.27 14.27 26.84
N PHE A 158 12.13 15.03 25.76
CA PHE A 158 10.86 15.61 25.30
C PHE A 158 9.96 14.63 24.54
N ALA A 159 10.42 13.40 24.24
CA ALA A 159 9.65 12.45 23.43
C ALA A 159 8.32 12.06 24.08
N SER A 160 8.24 11.97 25.40
CA SER A 160 7.00 11.66 26.12
C SER A 160 5.99 12.81 26.00
N GLU A 161 6.48 14.05 26.18
CA GLU A 161 5.67 15.25 26.04
C GLU A 161 5.12 15.39 24.61
N HIS A 162 5.96 15.23 23.59
CA HIS A 162 5.52 15.29 22.19
C HIS A 162 4.45 14.23 21.87
N LYS A 163 4.58 13.00 22.39
CA LYS A 163 3.53 11.97 22.23
C LYS A 163 2.22 12.42 22.85
N SER A 164 2.25 12.90 24.10
CA SER A 164 1.04 13.29 24.81
C SER A 164 0.35 14.47 24.13
N ARG A 165 1.11 15.53 23.83
CA ARG A 165 0.60 16.79 23.26
C ARG A 165 0.03 16.59 21.86
N ILE A 166 0.81 16.01 20.94
CA ILE A 166 0.36 15.85 19.55
C ILE A 166 -0.82 14.89 19.46
N LYS A 167 -0.79 13.76 20.18
CA LYS A 167 -1.90 12.80 20.18
C LYS A 167 -3.20 13.43 20.69
N SER A 168 -3.14 14.15 21.82
CA SER A 168 -4.33 14.78 22.40
C SER A 168 -4.89 15.83 21.44
N LEU A 169 -4.00 16.69 20.91
CA LEU A 169 -4.38 17.71 19.95
C LEU A 169 -5.07 17.14 18.70
N LEU A 170 -4.53 16.09 18.08
CA LEU A 170 -5.15 15.50 16.90
C LEU A 170 -6.49 14.82 17.21
N ASN A 171 -6.62 14.11 18.32
CA ASN A 171 -7.90 13.50 18.74
C ASN A 171 -8.96 14.54 19.14
N GLU A 172 -8.53 15.70 19.66
CA GLU A 172 -9.43 16.79 20.01
C GLU A 172 -9.99 17.52 18.78
N ASN A 173 -9.25 17.54 17.67
CA ASN A 173 -9.62 18.32 16.48
C ASN A 173 -10.11 17.47 15.30
N ILE A 174 -9.74 16.19 15.21
CA ILE A 174 -10.10 15.30 14.08
C ILE A 174 -10.99 14.15 14.61
N LYS A 175 -12.31 14.38 14.62
CA LYS A 175 -13.30 13.54 15.33
C LYS A 175 -13.60 12.19 14.69
N ASN A 176 -13.34 12.04 13.41
CA ASN A 176 -13.55 10.80 12.65
C ASN A 176 -12.36 9.84 12.72
N LYS A 177 -11.32 10.17 13.50
CA LYS A 177 -10.07 9.42 13.61
C LYS A 177 -9.76 9.08 15.05
N GLN A 178 -8.89 8.08 15.23
CA GLN A 178 -8.37 7.72 16.54
C GLN A 178 -6.85 7.59 16.46
N PHE A 179 -6.15 8.62 16.94
CA PHE A 179 -4.70 8.65 16.97
C PHE A 179 -4.15 7.95 18.21
N GLU A 180 -3.22 7.03 17.97
CA GLU A 180 -2.46 6.32 18.98
C GLU A 180 -0.99 6.73 18.97
N SER A 181 -0.33 6.65 20.12
CA SER A 181 1.10 6.91 20.27
C SER A 181 1.90 5.60 20.37
N SER A 182 3.14 5.60 19.87
CA SER A 182 4.08 4.47 20.02
C SER A 182 5.52 4.94 20.17
N SER A 183 6.49 4.03 20.24
CA SER A 183 7.92 4.39 20.31
C SER A 183 8.41 5.22 19.11
N TRP A 184 7.79 5.04 17.94
CA TRP A 184 8.16 5.74 16.71
C TRP A 184 7.21 6.86 16.31
N TRP A 185 6.01 6.91 16.89
CA TRP A 185 4.95 7.81 16.46
C TRP A 185 4.45 8.61 17.66
N PRO A 186 4.65 9.94 17.69
CA PRO A 186 3.88 10.81 18.56
C PRO A 186 2.38 10.54 18.47
N ALA A 187 1.88 10.44 17.23
CA ALA A 187 0.49 10.17 16.93
C ALA A 187 0.38 9.51 15.55
N LYS A 188 -0.33 8.38 15.45
CA LYS A 188 -0.68 7.71 14.21
C LYS A 188 -2.13 7.24 14.22
N ASP A 189 -2.79 7.40 13.09
CA ASP A 189 -4.08 6.78 12.79
C ASP A 189 -3.87 5.57 11.87
N LYS A 190 -4.78 4.61 12.00
CA LYS A 190 -4.88 3.45 11.13
C LYS A 190 -5.58 3.90 9.83
N PHE A 191 -4.82 4.08 8.75
CA PHE A 191 -5.40 4.62 7.52
C PHE A 191 -6.32 3.60 6.87
N GLU A 192 -7.58 3.99 6.62
CA GLU A 192 -8.57 3.16 5.96
C GLU A 192 -8.66 3.46 4.45
N PRO A 193 -8.83 2.45 3.58
CA PRO A 193 -8.86 1.01 3.88
C PRO A 193 -7.53 0.50 4.44
N PHE A 194 -7.54 -0.35 5.47
CA PHE A 194 -6.28 -0.77 6.12
C PHE A 194 -5.67 -2.07 5.60
N ASP A 195 -6.47 -3.08 5.28
CA ASP A 195 -5.95 -4.38 4.85
C ASP A 195 -5.84 -4.46 3.32
N TRP A 196 -4.73 -3.99 2.80
CA TRP A 196 -4.41 -3.96 1.37
C TRP A 196 -4.00 -5.32 0.83
N ARG A 197 -3.58 -6.27 1.68
CA ARG A 197 -3.21 -7.62 1.22
C ARG A 197 -4.43 -8.45 0.84
N SER A 198 -5.51 -8.34 1.60
CA SER A 198 -6.71 -9.13 1.40
C SER A 198 -7.82 -8.39 0.65
N SER A 199 -7.74 -7.05 0.53
CA SER A 199 -8.77 -6.25 -0.13
C SER A 199 -8.34 -5.72 -1.49
N SER A 200 -9.23 -5.80 -2.48
CA SER A 200 -9.09 -5.14 -3.80
C SER A 200 -9.33 -3.63 -3.74
N LYS A 201 -10.07 -3.14 -2.73
CA LYS A 201 -10.51 -1.75 -2.61
C LYS A 201 -9.37 -0.72 -2.72
N PRO A 202 -8.27 -0.80 -1.96
CA PRO A 202 -7.20 0.20 -2.04
C PRO A 202 -6.53 0.24 -3.42
N TRP A 203 -6.36 -0.92 -4.07
CA TRP A 203 -5.80 -1.00 -5.42
C TRP A 203 -6.74 -0.39 -6.46
N GLN A 204 -8.05 -0.62 -6.33
CA GLN A 204 -9.06 0.00 -7.17
C GLN A 204 -9.06 1.53 -6.99
N MET A 205 -8.96 2.02 -5.76
CA MET A 205 -8.85 3.46 -5.49
C MET A 205 -7.59 4.11 -6.09
N MET A 206 -6.48 3.38 -6.23
CA MET A 206 -5.30 3.87 -6.96
C MET A 206 -5.51 3.89 -8.48
N LYS A 207 -6.26 2.92 -9.00
CA LYS A 207 -6.63 2.88 -10.42
C LYS A 207 -7.56 4.05 -10.78
N ASP A 208 -8.48 4.38 -9.87
CA ASP A 208 -9.48 5.44 -10.06
C ASP A 208 -9.01 6.82 -9.56
N ASP A 209 -7.71 6.99 -9.26
CA ASP A 209 -7.07 8.22 -8.79
C ASP A 209 -7.60 8.78 -7.44
N THR A 210 -8.52 8.10 -6.79
CA THR A 210 -9.16 8.53 -5.53
C THR A 210 -8.29 8.34 -4.29
N MET A 211 -7.33 7.39 -4.31
CA MET A 211 -6.47 7.10 -3.15
C MET A 211 -5.55 8.28 -2.82
N ALA A 212 -4.94 8.90 -3.84
CA ALA A 212 -4.02 10.02 -3.63
C ALA A 212 -4.75 11.23 -3.03
N ILE A 213 -5.94 11.54 -3.56
CA ILE A 213 -6.81 12.62 -3.05
C ILE A 213 -7.11 12.38 -1.57
N LYS A 214 -7.60 11.19 -1.22
CA LYS A 214 -7.92 10.83 0.16
C LYS A 214 -6.72 10.97 1.11
N ILE A 215 -5.53 10.54 0.70
CA ILE A 215 -4.32 10.67 1.52
C ILE A 215 -4.00 12.16 1.74
N LEU A 216 -4.06 12.97 0.68
CA LEU A 216 -3.74 14.40 0.76
C LEU A 216 -4.76 15.17 1.61
N ASP A 217 -6.05 14.86 1.51
CA ASP A 217 -7.09 15.46 2.35
C ASP A 217 -6.83 15.19 3.84
N GLU A 218 -6.57 13.93 4.22
CA GLU A 218 -6.29 13.59 5.62
C GLU A 218 -4.95 14.15 6.12
N VAL A 219 -3.93 14.23 5.25
CA VAL A 219 -2.67 14.93 5.55
C VAL A 219 -2.96 16.40 5.82
N LEU A 220 -3.80 17.04 5.01
CA LEU A 220 -4.12 18.44 5.13
C LEU A 220 -4.84 18.76 6.44
N GLU A 221 -5.75 17.89 6.88
CA GLU A 221 -6.40 18.03 8.20
C GLU A 221 -5.37 18.03 9.33
N ILE A 222 -4.45 17.06 9.34
CA ILE A 222 -3.35 17.01 10.33
C ILE A 222 -2.49 18.28 10.24
N TYR A 223 -2.14 18.71 9.03
CA TYR A 223 -1.30 19.87 8.79
C TYR A 223 -1.92 21.16 9.34
N LYS A 224 -3.22 21.39 9.10
CA LYS A 224 -3.96 22.56 9.60
C LYS A 224 -4.01 22.59 11.11
N VAL A 225 -4.40 21.48 11.74
CA VAL A 225 -4.48 21.38 13.21
C VAL A 225 -3.13 21.70 13.86
N LEU A 226 -2.03 21.19 13.30
CA LEU A 226 -0.69 21.45 13.84
C LEU A 226 -0.29 22.93 13.69
N ILE A 227 -0.50 23.54 12.53
CA ILE A 227 -0.16 24.96 12.32
C ILE A 227 -0.99 25.89 13.21
N GLU A 228 -2.30 25.66 13.30
CA GLU A 228 -3.21 26.46 14.14
C GLU A 228 -2.83 26.41 15.62
N ASN A 229 -2.05 25.39 16.02
CA ASN A 229 -1.58 25.18 17.39
C ASN A 229 -0.07 25.43 17.56
N GLY A 230 0.52 26.21 16.65
CA GLY A 230 1.86 26.78 16.80
C GLY A 230 3.01 25.86 16.39
N TYR A 231 2.74 24.76 15.67
CA TYR A 231 3.81 23.97 15.08
C TYR A 231 4.25 24.56 13.73
N GLU A 232 5.55 24.79 13.58
CA GLU A 232 6.15 25.14 12.30
C GLU A 232 6.42 23.87 11.48
N ILE A 233 5.96 23.86 10.22
CA ILE A 233 6.11 22.72 9.31
C ILE A 233 6.88 23.15 8.07
N THR A 234 7.96 22.44 7.78
CA THR A 234 8.89 22.70 6.65
C THR A 234 9.07 21.54 5.71
#